data_AF-A0A1E8FEK8-F1
#
_entry.id   AF-A0A1E8FEK8-F1
#
_cell.length_a   1.000
_cell.length_b   1.000
_cell.length_c   1.000
_cell.angle_alpha   90.00
_cell.angle_beta   90.00
_cell.angle_gamma   90.00
#
_symmetry.space_group_name_H-M   'P 1'
#
loop_
_entity.id
_entity.type
_entity.pdbx_description
1 polymer ?
#
loop_
_entity_poly.entity_id
_entity_poly.type
_entity_poly.pdbx_seq_one_letter_code
_entity_poly.pdbx_strand_id
1 'polypeptide(L)'
;MNSSPPPRIAEAILAKILPETLREPLLGDLEEEFRDLQQNRSAVNCQLWYWRQALLTSFLYFNQTQKALIMFVISVLFFALLTFFAMSLSGGVGMFFDIPSLILTLPPAVVFAIAVTSAMHLKQAFSMVLSGHVESLRQVKQGVHVFNVLGNSAMWLGGLMTLLGWVAMGSNMTDMQDFGPAFAVSILTFMYALGIKILCYVAAERIVFLGQGLISNNE
;
A
#
# COMPACT_ATOMS: atom_id res chain seq x y z
N MET A 1 -28.69 33.47 -20.97
CA MET A 1 -27.44 32.69 -20.98
C MET A 1 -27.49 31.73 -19.81
N ASN A 2 -27.58 30.42 -20.06
CA ASN A 2 -27.57 29.41 -19.00
C ASN A 2 -26.12 29.18 -18.55
N SER A 3 -25.67 29.95 -17.55
CA SER A 3 -24.32 29.83 -16.99
C SER A 3 -24.25 28.71 -15.95
N SER A 4 -24.49 27.47 -16.36
CA SER A 4 -24.28 26.34 -15.46
C SER A 4 -22.77 26.05 -15.37
N PRO A 5 -22.15 26.02 -14.19
CA PRO A 5 -20.73 25.65 -14.11
C PRO A 5 -20.51 24.18 -14.52
N PRO A 6 -19.31 23.82 -14.98
CA PRO A 6 -18.95 22.42 -15.20
C PRO A 6 -19.11 21.62 -13.89
N PRO A 7 -19.42 20.31 -13.99
CA PRO A 7 -19.60 19.48 -12.81
C PRO A 7 -18.25 19.24 -12.10
N ARG A 8 -18.02 20.01 -11.03
CA ARG A 8 -16.78 20.00 -10.23
C ARG A 8 -16.33 18.61 -9.75
N ILE A 9 -17.27 17.69 -9.51
CA ILE A 9 -16.94 16.33 -9.07
C ILE A 9 -16.29 15.53 -10.22
N ALA A 10 -16.82 15.65 -11.43
CA ALA A 10 -16.27 14.97 -12.60
C ALA A 10 -14.86 15.49 -12.92
N GLU A 11 -14.69 16.81 -12.82
CA GLU A 11 -13.41 17.50 -12.96
C GLU A 11 -12.40 17.02 -11.90
N ALA A 12 -12.77 16.96 -10.63
CA ALA A 12 -11.90 16.50 -9.56
C ALA A 12 -11.47 15.02 -9.72
N ILE A 13 -12.38 14.16 -10.20
CA ILE A 13 -12.06 12.76 -10.50
C ILE A 13 -11.03 12.67 -11.63
N LEU A 14 -11.27 13.38 -12.73
CA LEU A 14 -10.39 13.38 -13.89
C LEU A 14 -9.02 13.98 -13.56
N ALA A 15 -8.99 15.13 -12.87
CA ALA A 15 -7.76 15.81 -12.43
C ALA A 15 -6.84 14.92 -11.60
N LYS A 16 -7.41 14.03 -10.78
CA LYS A 16 -6.66 13.10 -9.93
C LYS A 16 -6.07 11.92 -10.70
N ILE A 17 -6.68 11.55 -11.82
CA ILE A 17 -6.27 10.40 -12.64
C ILE A 17 -5.27 10.82 -13.73
N LEU A 18 -5.41 12.04 -14.24
CA LEU A 18 -4.57 12.58 -15.30
C LEU A 18 -3.11 12.76 -14.86
N PRO A 19 -2.14 12.47 -15.75
CA PRO A 19 -0.74 12.87 -15.56
C PRO A 19 -0.62 14.38 -15.35
N GLU A 20 0.33 14.80 -14.51
CA GLU A 20 0.60 16.23 -14.22
C GLU A 20 0.77 17.06 -15.50
N THR A 21 1.43 16.50 -16.52
CA THR A 21 1.69 17.16 -17.81
C THR A 21 0.46 17.39 -18.68
N LEU A 22 -0.57 16.55 -18.52
CA LEU A 22 -1.80 16.60 -19.31
C LEU A 22 -2.97 17.20 -18.54
N ARG A 23 -2.82 17.43 -17.22
CA ARG A 23 -3.89 17.91 -16.35
C ARG A 23 -4.41 19.28 -16.77
N GLU A 24 -3.56 20.29 -16.88
CA GLU A 24 -4.00 21.64 -17.28
C GLU A 24 -4.51 21.69 -18.72
N PRO A 25 -3.81 21.14 -19.73
CA PRO A 25 -4.29 21.18 -21.12
C PRO A 25 -5.64 20.48 -21.29
N LEU A 26 -5.79 19.24 -20.79
CA LEU A 26 -7.03 18.49 -20.99
C LEU A 26 -8.21 19.07 -20.22
N LEU A 27 -8.00 19.59 -19.00
CA LEU A 27 -9.08 20.21 -18.24
C LEU A 27 -9.52 21.54 -18.88
N GLY A 28 -8.56 22.32 -19.38
CA GLY A 28 -8.82 23.56 -20.11
C GLY A 28 -9.64 23.30 -21.37
N ASP A 29 -9.21 22.35 -22.21
CA ASP A 29 -9.91 21.99 -23.44
C ASP A 29 -11.34 21.49 -23.17
N LEU A 30 -11.53 20.66 -22.13
CA LEU A 30 -12.85 20.14 -21.74
C LEU A 30 -13.79 21.25 -21.23
N GLU A 31 -13.23 22.24 -20.54
CA GLU A 31 -13.99 23.39 -20.07
C GLU A 31 -14.41 24.30 -21.24
N GLU A 32 -13.51 24.54 -22.20
CA GLU A 32 -13.80 25.32 -23.39
C GLU A 32 -14.90 24.67 -24.23
N GLU A 33 -14.79 23.38 -24.53
CA GLU A 33 -15.79 22.63 -25.32
C GLU A 33 -17.15 22.56 -24.59
N PHE A 34 -17.14 22.48 -23.26
CA PHE A 34 -18.37 22.55 -22.45
C PHE A 34 -19.06 23.92 -22.57
N ARG A 35 -18.30 25.02 -22.56
CA ARG A 35 -18.85 26.39 -22.74
C ARG A 35 -19.45 26.57 -24.14
N ASP A 36 -18.82 26.00 -25.17
CA ASP A 36 -19.36 26.04 -26.52
C ASP A 36 -20.67 25.24 -26.65
N LEU A 37 -20.74 24.06 -26.03
CA LEU A 37 -21.94 23.23 -26.04
C LEU A 37 -23.14 23.89 -25.32
N GLN A 38 -22.89 24.75 -24.33
CA GLN A 38 -23.95 25.51 -23.64
C GLN A 38 -24.67 26.51 -24.52
N GLN A 39 -24.04 26.97 -25.60
CA GLN A 39 -24.66 27.92 -26.53
C GLN A 39 -25.76 27.25 -27.37
N ASN A 40 -25.63 25.94 -27.62
CA ASN A 40 -26.44 25.20 -28.60
C ASN A 40 -27.29 24.06 -28.01
N ARG A 41 -27.14 23.70 -26.72
CA ARG A 41 -27.84 22.56 -26.09
C ARG A 41 -28.45 22.89 -24.72
N SER A 42 -29.34 22.02 -24.25
CA SER A 42 -29.91 22.10 -22.90
C SER A 42 -28.88 21.79 -21.83
N ALA A 43 -29.03 22.40 -20.64
CA ALA A 43 -28.08 22.28 -19.53
C ALA A 43 -27.81 20.81 -19.11
N VAL A 44 -28.86 19.97 -19.12
CA VAL A 44 -28.76 18.54 -18.78
C VAL A 44 -27.85 17.80 -19.77
N ASN A 45 -28.00 18.07 -21.07
CA ASN A 45 -27.20 17.41 -22.11
C ASN A 45 -25.72 17.82 -22.03
N CYS A 46 -25.42 19.08 -21.68
CA CYS A 46 -24.06 19.54 -21.45
C CYS A 46 -23.42 18.82 -20.25
N GLN A 47 -24.13 18.71 -19.13
CA GLN A 47 -23.62 18.02 -17.94
C GLN A 47 -23.38 16.53 -18.22
N LEU A 48 -24.32 15.88 -18.91
CA LEU A 48 -24.21 14.46 -19.23
C LEU A 48 -23.05 14.19 -20.21
N TRP A 49 -22.83 15.08 -21.17
CA TRP A 49 -21.67 15.05 -22.06
C TRP A 49 -20.36 15.18 -21.28
N TYR A 50 -20.26 16.15 -20.36
CA TYR A 50 -19.06 16.35 -19.56
C TYR A 50 -18.76 15.12 -18.70
N TRP A 51 -19.77 14.57 -18.03
CA TRP A 51 -19.62 13.32 -17.26
C TRP A 51 -19.16 12.15 -18.12
N ARG A 52 -19.73 12.01 -19.32
CA ARG A 52 -19.33 10.95 -20.24
C ARG A 52 -17.86 11.09 -20.65
N GLN A 53 -17.42 12.29 -21.01
CA GLN A 53 -16.03 12.54 -21.39
C GLN A 53 -15.08 12.37 -20.20
N ALA A 54 -15.41 12.98 -19.06
CA ALA A 54 -14.60 12.84 -17.85
C ALA A 54 -14.43 11.38 -17.44
N LEU A 55 -15.48 10.56 -17.51
CA LEU A 55 -15.40 9.13 -17.19
C LEU A 55 -14.63 8.32 -18.24
N LEU A 56 -14.85 8.56 -19.54
CA LEU A 56 -14.13 7.85 -20.61
C LEU A 56 -12.62 8.17 -20.57
N THR A 57 -12.28 9.45 -20.47
CA THR A 57 -10.89 9.91 -20.37
C THR A 57 -10.26 9.42 -19.08
N SER A 58 -10.99 9.48 -17.95
CA SER A 58 -10.54 8.87 -16.69
C SER A 58 -10.24 7.39 -16.88
N PHE A 59 -11.10 6.60 -17.52
CA PHE A 59 -10.87 5.18 -17.72
C PHE A 59 -9.65 4.89 -18.61
N LEU A 60 -9.45 5.67 -19.67
CA LEU A 60 -8.28 5.55 -20.56
C LEU A 60 -6.96 5.75 -19.80
N TYR A 61 -6.88 6.82 -19.00
CA TYR A 61 -5.66 7.16 -18.27
C TYR A 61 -5.50 6.39 -16.95
N PHE A 62 -6.59 5.91 -16.35
CA PHE A 62 -6.55 5.08 -15.13
C PHE A 62 -5.67 3.85 -15.32
N ASN A 63 -5.79 3.20 -16.49
CA ASN A 63 -5.00 2.03 -16.83
C ASN A 63 -3.56 2.39 -17.27
N GLN A 64 -3.20 3.65 -17.46
CA GLN A 64 -1.81 4.03 -17.73
C GLN A 64 -1.08 4.54 -16.48
N THR A 65 -1.76 5.30 -15.61
CA THR A 65 -1.14 5.93 -14.44
C THR A 65 -1.20 5.06 -13.17
N GLN A 66 -2.25 4.26 -12.99
CA GLN A 66 -2.48 3.50 -11.73
C GLN A 66 -2.17 2.00 -11.82
N LYS A 67 -1.78 1.49 -12.99
CA LYS A 67 -1.51 0.04 -13.22
C LYS A 67 -0.56 -0.57 -12.18
N ALA A 68 0.56 0.09 -11.91
CA ALA A 68 1.57 -0.42 -10.99
C ALA A 68 1.04 -0.51 -9.54
N LEU A 69 0.23 0.46 -9.12
CA LEU A 69 -0.42 0.43 -7.82
C LEU A 69 -1.43 -0.71 -7.74
N ILE A 70 -2.29 -0.84 -8.76
CA ILE A 70 -3.31 -1.89 -8.81
C ILE A 70 -2.66 -3.27 -8.72
N MET A 71 -1.60 -3.50 -9.50
CA MET A 71 -0.87 -4.77 -9.47
C MET A 71 -0.24 -5.06 -8.10
N PHE A 72 0.32 -4.05 -7.44
CA PHE A 72 0.82 -4.19 -6.06
C PHE A 72 -0.29 -4.51 -5.06
N VAL A 73 -1.44 -3.84 -5.14
CA VAL A 73 -2.58 -4.11 -4.24
C VAL A 73 -3.12 -5.51 -4.49
N ILE A 74 -3.25 -5.93 -5.76
CA ILE A 74 -3.67 -7.28 -6.13
C ILE A 74 -2.69 -8.31 -5.58
N SER A 75 -1.37 -8.10 -5.66
CA SER A 75 -0.40 -9.07 -5.14
C SER A 75 -0.47 -9.21 -3.61
N VAL A 76 -0.63 -8.10 -2.88
CA VAL A 76 -0.82 -8.12 -1.42
C VAL A 76 -2.12 -8.82 -1.04
N LEU A 77 -3.22 -8.53 -1.74
CA LEU A 77 -4.51 -9.20 -1.51
C LEU A 77 -4.45 -10.69 -1.84
N PHE A 78 -3.77 -11.07 -2.91
CA PHE A 78 -3.58 -12.46 -3.30
C PHE A 78 -2.74 -13.22 -2.27
N PHE A 79 -1.65 -12.63 -1.78
CA PHE A 79 -0.86 -13.18 -0.69
C PHE A 79 -1.72 -13.38 0.58
N ALA A 80 -2.51 -12.38 0.97
CA ALA A 80 -3.40 -12.49 2.12
C ALA A 80 -4.44 -13.60 1.90
N LEU A 81 -5.08 -13.65 0.72
CA LEU A 81 -6.07 -14.66 0.36
C LEU A 81 -5.51 -16.08 0.46
N LEU A 82 -4.35 -16.33 -0.14
CA LEU A 82 -3.69 -17.64 -0.07
C LEU A 82 -3.32 -18.00 1.37
N THR A 83 -2.87 -17.03 2.17
CA THR A 83 -2.55 -17.23 3.59
C THR A 83 -3.79 -17.63 4.38
N PHE A 84 -4.90 -16.91 4.25
CA PHE A 84 -6.17 -17.25 4.91
C PHE A 84 -6.73 -18.59 4.44
N PHE A 85 -6.60 -18.89 3.15
CA PHE A 85 -6.99 -20.17 2.59
C PHE A 85 -6.19 -21.32 3.21
N ALA A 86 -4.86 -21.19 3.32
CA ALA A 86 -4.01 -22.17 3.98
C ALA A 86 -4.38 -22.35 5.47
N MET A 87 -4.64 -21.26 6.20
CA MET A 87 -5.10 -21.31 7.59
C MET A 87 -6.44 -22.05 7.73
N SER A 88 -7.38 -21.81 6.81
CA SER A 88 -8.67 -22.51 6.80
C SER A 88 -8.51 -24.03 6.57
N LEU A 89 -7.53 -24.46 5.77
CA LEU A 89 -7.24 -25.88 5.56
C LEU A 89 -6.51 -26.53 6.75
N SER A 90 -5.78 -25.74 7.55
CA SER A 90 -4.90 -26.22 8.61
C SER A 90 -5.59 -26.47 9.97
N GLY A 91 -6.90 -26.27 10.09
CA GLY A 91 -7.65 -26.46 11.35
C GLY A 91 -8.50 -25.26 11.78
N GLY A 92 -8.50 -24.18 10.98
CA GLY A 92 -9.35 -23.01 11.17
C GLY A 92 -8.54 -21.73 11.35
N VAL A 93 -9.14 -20.59 11.04
CA VAL A 93 -8.44 -19.30 11.07
C VAL A 93 -8.14 -18.85 12.50
N GLY A 94 -9.02 -19.16 13.47
CA GLY A 94 -8.90 -18.68 14.86
C GLY A 94 -7.64 -19.12 15.60
N MET A 95 -7.09 -20.29 15.28
CA MET A 95 -5.84 -20.80 15.88
C MET A 95 -4.60 -20.00 15.47
N PHE A 96 -4.70 -19.16 14.44
CA PHE A 96 -3.61 -18.31 13.96
C PHE A 96 -3.74 -16.85 14.39
N PHE A 97 -4.68 -16.52 15.29
CA PHE A 97 -4.86 -15.17 15.81
C PHE A 97 -4.48 -15.11 17.28
N ASP A 98 -3.21 -14.81 17.53
CA ASP A 98 -2.62 -14.59 18.85
C ASP A 98 -2.07 -13.15 18.94
N ILE A 99 -2.84 -12.28 19.59
CA ILE A 99 -2.51 -10.85 19.74
C ILE A 99 -1.18 -10.65 20.49
N PRO A 100 -0.88 -11.37 21.59
CA PRO A 100 0.41 -11.25 22.29
C PRO A 100 1.61 -11.45 21.37
N SER A 101 1.63 -12.52 20.57
CA SER A 101 2.70 -12.81 19.61
C SER A 101 2.91 -11.68 18.58
N LEU A 102 1.84 -11.01 18.15
CA LEU A 102 1.93 -9.87 17.24
C LEU A 102 2.53 -8.63 17.93
N ILE A 103 2.15 -8.39 19.19
CA ILE A 103 2.67 -7.26 20.00
C ILE A 103 4.17 -7.42 20.30
N LEU A 104 4.65 -8.66 20.43
CA LEU A 104 6.08 -8.93 20.67
C LEU A 104 6.98 -8.63 19.46
N THR A 105 6.41 -8.51 18.27
CA THR A 105 7.18 -8.38 17.02
C THR A 105 6.98 -7.04 16.33
N LEU A 106 5.73 -6.66 16.07
CA LEU A 106 5.45 -5.49 15.22
C LEU A 106 5.73 -4.15 15.91
N PRO A 107 5.19 -3.84 17.11
CA PRO A 107 5.48 -2.57 17.78
C PRO A 107 6.98 -2.30 18.00
N PRO A 108 7.80 -3.24 18.52
CA PRO A 108 9.23 -2.99 18.67
C PRO A 108 9.93 -2.79 17.32
N ALA A 109 9.54 -3.51 16.26
CA ALA A 109 10.07 -3.31 14.92
C ALA A 109 9.74 -1.91 14.36
N VAL A 110 8.52 -1.39 14.62
CA VAL A 110 8.12 -0.02 14.26
C VAL A 110 8.95 1.00 15.04
N VAL A 111 9.16 0.78 16.34
CA VAL A 111 10.01 1.66 17.17
C VAL A 111 11.45 1.68 16.63
N PHE A 112 12.02 0.53 16.25
CA PHE A 112 13.35 0.48 15.64
C PHE A 112 13.40 1.19 14.29
N ALA A 113 12.39 1.03 13.44
CA ALA A 113 12.28 1.76 12.19
C ALA A 113 12.23 3.28 12.41
N ILE A 114 11.45 3.74 13.39
CA ILE A 114 11.37 5.16 13.76
C ILE A 114 12.69 5.66 14.35
N ALA A 115 13.35 4.87 15.20
CA ALA A 115 14.62 5.25 15.82
C ALA A 115 15.74 5.42 14.78
N VAL A 116 15.76 4.59 13.74
CA VAL A 116 16.78 4.66 12.67
C VAL A 116 16.42 5.70 11.61
N THR A 117 15.14 5.86 11.27
CA THR A 117 14.73 6.65 10.09
C THR A 117 13.93 7.91 10.40
N SER A 118 13.24 8.01 11.54
CA SER A 118 12.20 8.99 11.91
C SER A 118 10.76 8.65 11.49
N ALA A 119 9.80 9.14 12.29
CA ALA A 119 8.37 8.99 12.03
C ALA A 119 7.91 9.73 10.76
N MET A 120 8.59 10.82 10.39
CA MET A 120 8.31 11.55 9.14
C MET A 120 8.64 10.68 7.94
N HIS A 121 9.84 10.09 7.89
CA HIS A 121 10.23 9.21 6.80
C HIS A 121 9.38 7.93 6.76
N LEU A 122 8.94 7.41 7.91
CA LEU A 122 7.97 6.30 7.96
C LEU A 122 6.68 6.66 7.22
N LYS A 123 6.04 7.79 7.59
CA LYS A 123 4.81 8.26 6.93
C LYS A 123 5.04 8.51 5.43
N GLN A 124 6.17 9.10 5.08
CA GLN A 124 6.52 9.38 3.69
C GLN A 124 6.70 8.09 2.88
N ALA A 125 7.34 7.06 3.44
CA ALA A 125 7.54 5.77 2.77
C ALA A 125 6.20 5.09 2.45
N PHE A 126 5.27 5.07 3.40
CA PHE A 126 3.90 4.57 3.15
C PHE A 126 3.18 5.41 2.11
N SER A 127 3.35 6.73 2.14
CA SER A 127 2.79 7.62 1.12
C SER A 127 3.35 7.31 -0.27
N MET A 128 4.66 7.09 -0.42
CA MET A 128 5.27 6.74 -1.73
C MET A 128 4.69 5.45 -2.30
N VAL A 129 4.52 4.44 -1.45
CA VAL A 129 3.86 3.18 -1.85
C VAL A 129 2.41 3.47 -2.26
N LEU A 130 1.61 4.18 -1.47
CA LEU A 130 0.19 4.37 -1.80
C LEU A 130 -0.07 5.39 -2.91
N SER A 131 0.78 6.39 -3.10
CA SER A 131 0.60 7.41 -4.14
C SER A 131 1.23 7.03 -5.47
N GLY A 132 2.25 6.16 -5.45
CA GLY A 132 3.04 5.86 -6.65
C GLY A 132 3.93 7.02 -7.13
N HIS A 133 4.08 8.08 -6.32
CA HIS A 133 4.85 9.26 -6.68
C HIS A 133 6.10 9.37 -5.82
N VAL A 134 7.23 9.67 -6.49
CA VAL A 134 8.54 9.92 -5.88
C VAL A 134 9.18 11.13 -6.56
N GLU A 135 9.75 12.05 -5.80
CA GLU A 135 10.28 13.30 -6.37
C GLU A 135 11.80 13.24 -6.61
N SER A 136 12.51 12.42 -5.82
CA SER A 136 13.96 12.32 -5.92
C SER A 136 14.50 10.95 -5.54
N LEU A 137 15.68 10.59 -6.07
CA LEU A 137 16.40 9.38 -5.70
C LEU A 137 16.78 9.35 -4.20
N ARG A 138 16.91 10.52 -3.56
CA ARG A 138 17.13 10.61 -2.11
C ARG A 138 15.92 10.10 -1.34
N GLN A 139 14.71 10.55 -1.71
CA GLN A 139 13.46 10.07 -1.11
C GLN A 139 13.28 8.57 -1.33
N VAL A 140 13.58 8.06 -2.52
CA VAL A 140 13.57 6.62 -2.84
C VAL A 140 14.46 5.84 -1.87
N LYS A 141 15.73 6.25 -1.73
CA LYS A 141 16.69 5.60 -0.81
C LYS A 141 16.18 5.61 0.63
N GLN A 142 15.60 6.72 1.09
CA GLN A 142 15.04 6.84 2.43
C GLN A 142 13.83 5.92 2.62
N GLY A 143 12.88 5.91 1.67
CA GLY A 143 11.69 5.07 1.72
C GLY A 143 12.01 3.58 1.70
N VAL A 144 12.96 3.15 0.87
CA VAL A 144 13.47 1.77 0.85
C VAL A 144 14.12 1.42 2.18
N HIS A 145 14.94 2.32 2.73
CA HIS A 145 15.62 2.10 4.00
C HIS A 145 14.62 1.89 5.16
N VAL A 146 13.51 2.65 5.20
CA VAL A 146 12.44 2.48 6.20
C VAL A 146 11.90 1.05 6.19
N PHE A 147 11.47 0.55 5.02
CA PHE A 147 10.89 -0.80 4.92
C PHE A 147 11.93 -1.90 5.18
N ASN A 148 13.19 -1.67 4.80
CA ASN A 148 14.27 -2.60 5.11
C ASN A 148 14.51 -2.71 6.62
N VAL A 149 14.57 -1.58 7.35
CA VAL A 149 14.72 -1.60 8.81
C VAL A 149 13.51 -2.26 9.45
N LEU A 150 12.29 -1.82 9.12
CA LEU A 150 11.06 -2.39 9.69
C LEU A 150 10.96 -3.91 9.48
N GLY A 151 11.14 -4.37 8.24
CA GLY A 151 11.03 -5.78 7.89
C GLY A 151 12.14 -6.63 8.50
N ASN A 152 13.40 -6.16 8.47
CA ASN A 152 14.51 -6.91 9.06
C ASN A 152 14.40 -6.96 10.58
N SER A 153 14.03 -5.85 11.23
CA SER A 153 13.79 -5.81 12.67
C SER A 153 12.68 -6.78 13.07
N ALA A 154 11.55 -6.80 12.35
CA ALA A 154 10.47 -7.74 12.61
C ALA A 154 10.96 -9.19 12.51
N MET A 155 11.72 -9.53 11.46
CA MET A 155 12.28 -10.87 11.26
C MET A 155 13.22 -11.30 12.40
N TRP A 156 14.16 -10.44 12.78
CA TRP A 156 15.09 -10.74 13.88
C TRP A 156 14.37 -10.86 15.23
N LEU A 157 13.41 -9.99 15.50
CA LEU A 157 12.58 -10.05 16.70
C LEU A 157 11.75 -11.33 16.73
N GLY A 158 11.13 -11.73 15.60
CA GLY A 158 10.38 -12.99 15.50
C GLY A 158 11.26 -14.20 15.85
N GLY A 159 12.47 -14.25 15.29
CA GLY A 159 13.43 -15.30 15.61
C GLY A 159 13.83 -15.30 17.09
N LEU A 160 14.19 -14.13 17.63
CA LEU A 160 14.54 -13.98 19.04
C LEU A 160 13.41 -14.41 19.99
N MET A 161 12.18 -13.93 19.75
CA MET A 161 11.03 -14.22 20.61
C MET A 161 10.62 -15.69 20.55
N THR A 162 10.79 -16.33 19.39
CA THR A 162 10.59 -17.79 19.25
C THR A 162 11.57 -18.56 20.13
N LEU A 163 12.86 -18.19 20.10
CA LEU A 163 13.88 -18.80 20.95
C LEU A 163 13.61 -18.57 22.44
N LEU A 164 13.18 -17.36 22.83
CA LEU A 164 12.77 -17.07 24.21
C LEU A 164 11.58 -17.95 24.64
N GLY A 165 10.60 -18.13 23.75
CA GLY A 165 9.49 -19.06 23.97
C GLY A 165 9.99 -20.49 24.23
N TRP A 166 10.96 -20.98 23.46
CA TRP A 166 11.51 -22.32 23.62
C TRP A 166 12.27 -22.50 24.93
N VAL A 167 13.05 -21.49 25.34
CA VAL A 167 13.71 -21.49 26.66
C VAL A 167 12.66 -21.54 27.78
N ALA A 168 11.58 -20.75 27.66
CA ALA A 168 10.50 -20.74 28.63
C ALA A 168 9.73 -22.08 28.68
N MET A 169 9.54 -22.75 27.55
CA MET A 169 8.98 -24.10 27.52
C MET A 169 9.88 -25.09 28.24
N GLY A 170 11.18 -25.09 27.93
CA GLY A 170 12.14 -26.00 28.56
C GLY A 170 12.25 -25.85 30.07
N SER A 171 12.03 -24.65 30.61
CA SER A 171 12.14 -24.39 32.06
C SER A 171 10.84 -24.61 32.84
N ASN A 172 9.67 -24.50 32.21
CA ASN A 172 8.37 -24.50 32.90
C ASN A 172 7.45 -25.67 32.52
N MET A 173 7.83 -26.50 31.55
CA MET A 173 6.97 -27.61 31.10
C MET A 173 6.92 -28.72 32.15
N THR A 174 5.74 -28.90 32.75
CA THR A 174 5.46 -29.98 33.71
C THR A 174 4.96 -31.23 33.03
N ASP A 175 4.14 -31.09 31.98
CA ASP A 175 3.58 -32.20 31.21
C ASP A 175 3.68 -31.96 29.70
N MET A 176 3.67 -33.03 28.90
CA MET A 176 3.73 -32.94 27.43
C MET A 176 2.53 -32.21 26.82
N GLN A 177 1.42 -32.09 27.55
CA GLN A 177 0.23 -31.36 27.11
C GLN A 177 0.47 -29.85 27.05
N ASP A 178 1.34 -29.32 27.91
CA ASP A 178 1.68 -27.90 27.95
C ASP A 178 2.53 -27.46 26.75
N PHE A 179 3.19 -28.42 26.10
CA PHE A 179 4.06 -28.17 24.95
C PHE A 179 3.29 -27.56 23.77
N GLY A 180 2.13 -28.13 23.42
CA GLY A 180 1.39 -27.76 22.21
C GLY A 180 1.02 -26.28 22.14
N PRO A 181 0.30 -25.74 23.14
CA PRO A 181 -0.07 -24.32 23.18
C PRO A 181 1.15 -23.38 23.20
N ALA A 182 2.18 -23.69 23.99
CA ALA A 182 3.36 -22.85 24.07
C ALA A 182 4.14 -22.84 22.75
N PHE A 183 4.31 -24.01 22.13
CA PHE A 183 4.94 -24.16 20.82
C PHE A 183 4.20 -23.34 19.77
N ALA A 184 2.87 -23.42 19.73
CA ALA A 184 2.03 -22.65 18.81
C ALA A 184 2.28 -21.14 18.94
N VAL A 185 2.25 -20.57 20.15
CA VAL A 185 2.52 -19.15 20.40
C VAL A 185 3.90 -18.75 19.87
N SER A 186 4.93 -19.56 20.14
CA SER A 186 6.29 -19.28 19.66
C SER A 186 6.39 -19.26 18.13
N ILE A 187 5.77 -20.23 17.46
CA ILE A 187 5.80 -20.34 15.99
C ILE A 187 4.94 -19.26 15.34
N LEU A 188 3.79 -18.91 15.93
CA LEU A 188 2.95 -17.80 15.45
C LEU A 188 3.70 -16.47 15.50
N THR A 189 4.52 -16.25 16.54
CA THR A 189 5.39 -15.07 16.63
C THR A 189 6.34 -14.99 15.44
N PHE A 190 6.99 -16.10 15.06
CA PHE A 190 7.83 -16.16 13.86
C PHE A 190 7.04 -15.97 12.56
N MET A 191 5.86 -16.59 12.46
CA MET A 191 4.98 -16.50 11.29
C MET A 191 4.56 -15.05 11.02
N TYR A 192 4.16 -14.29 12.04
CA TYR A 192 3.81 -12.88 11.85
C TYR A 192 5.01 -12.04 11.41
N ALA A 193 6.18 -12.27 12.01
CA ALA A 193 7.42 -11.60 11.61
C ALA A 193 7.76 -11.85 10.14
N LEU A 194 7.63 -13.09 9.67
CA LEU A 194 7.79 -13.45 8.26
C LEU A 194 6.80 -12.71 7.37
N GLY A 195 5.51 -12.69 7.74
CA GLY A 195 4.48 -11.97 7.00
C GLY A 195 4.79 -10.48 6.88
N ILE A 196 5.18 -9.84 7.98
CA ILE A 196 5.59 -8.43 7.99
C ILE A 196 6.82 -8.20 7.09
N LYS A 197 7.83 -9.08 7.16
CA LYS A 197 9.03 -8.98 6.33
C LYS A 197 8.70 -9.10 4.84
N ILE A 198 7.83 -10.03 4.45
CA ILE A 198 7.38 -10.18 3.06
C ILE A 198 6.69 -8.90 2.58
N LEU A 199 5.75 -8.36 3.36
CA LEU A 199 5.05 -7.12 3.00
C LEU A 199 6.01 -5.93 2.87
N CYS A 200 6.96 -5.78 3.80
CA CYS A 200 7.96 -4.73 3.75
C CYS A 200 8.90 -4.89 2.55
N TYR A 201 9.29 -6.12 2.21
CA TYR A 201 10.11 -6.40 1.04
C TYR A 201 9.42 -5.97 -0.26
N VAL A 202 8.17 -6.40 -0.46
CA VAL A 202 7.40 -6.03 -1.66
C VAL A 202 7.18 -4.51 -1.74
N ALA A 203 6.95 -3.85 -0.60
CA ALA A 203 6.83 -2.38 -0.53
C ALA A 203 8.15 -1.67 -0.91
N ALA A 204 9.30 -2.17 -0.44
CA ALA A 204 10.61 -1.62 -0.76
C ALA A 204 10.93 -1.76 -2.26
N GLU A 205 10.75 -2.95 -2.84
CA GLU A 205 10.98 -3.20 -4.26
C GLU A 205 10.08 -2.33 -5.15
N ARG A 206 8.84 -2.08 -4.71
CA ARG A 206 7.96 -1.14 -5.40
C ARG A 206 8.53 0.29 -5.42
N ILE A 207 9.06 0.79 -4.30
CA ILE A 207 9.68 2.12 -4.27
C ILE A 207 10.92 2.18 -5.18
N VAL A 208 11.72 1.10 -5.23
CA VAL A 208 12.86 0.99 -6.16
C VAL A 208 12.38 1.12 -7.61
N PHE A 209 11.33 0.39 -7.99
CA PHE A 209 10.75 0.47 -9.33
C PHE A 209 10.28 1.90 -9.68
N LEU A 210 9.61 2.59 -8.76
CA LEU A 210 9.21 4.00 -8.97
C LEU A 210 10.42 4.91 -9.20
N GLY A 211 11.54 4.66 -8.50
CA GLY A 211 12.78 5.41 -8.67
C GLY A 211 13.44 5.23 -10.03
N GLN A 212 13.26 4.08 -10.70
CA GLN A 212 13.77 3.86 -12.06
C GLN A 212 13.11 4.80 -13.08
N GLY A 213 11.82 5.12 -12.89
CA GLY A 213 11.09 6.08 -13.72
C GLY A 213 11.65 7.51 -13.64
N LEU A 214 12.34 7.87 -12.56
CA LEU A 214 13.02 9.17 -12.46
C LEU A 214 14.32 9.20 -13.27
N ILE A 215 15.01 8.06 -13.40
CA ILE A 215 16.26 7.97 -14.16
C ILE A 215 15.95 8.06 -15.66
N SER A 216 14.93 7.32 -16.12
CA SER A 216 14.54 7.29 -17.53
C SER A 216 14.02 8.63 -18.07
N ASN A 217 13.53 9.53 -17.21
CA ASN A 217 13.04 10.85 -17.62
C ASN A 217 14.14 11.92 -17.66
N ASN A 218 15.34 11.62 -17.13
CA ASN A 218 16.48 12.54 -17.07
C ASN A 218 17.59 12.21 -18.08
N GLU A 219 17.43 11.12 -18.85
CA GLU A 219 18.26 10.76 -20.02
C GLU A 219 17.57 11.23 -21.32
#